data_AF-A0A3D1VJA1-F1
#
_entry.id   AF-A0A3D1VJA1-F1
#
_cell.length_a   1.000
_cell.length_b   1.000
_cell.length_c   1.000
_cell.angle_alpha   90.00
_cell.angle_beta   90.00
_cell.angle_gamma   90.00
#
_symmetry.space_group_name_H-M   'P 1'
#
loop_
_entity.id
_entity.type
_entity.pdbx_description
1 polymer ?
#
loop_
_entity_poly.entity_id
_entity_poly.type
_entity_poly.pdbx_seq_one_letter_code
_entity_poly.pdbx_strand_id
1 'polypeptide(L)'
;MTNEELNTRLYEKMFEEQGTYRGWLLSQPPEEILNHTYEYTMREDILISMECDDLSDKQCRALLKSPCPLGDVYKEWEKRETGHMDDIRDTLESRANAVIRQDFLKSQAER
;
A
#
# COMPACT_ATOMS: atom_id res chain seq x y z
N MET A 1 -16.16 26.29 1.57
CA MET A 1 -15.59 24.98 1.28
C MET A 1 -16.11 24.50 -0.04
N THR A 2 -15.34 24.83 -1.08
CA THR A 2 -15.38 24.19 -2.39
C THR A 2 -14.97 22.71 -2.27
N ASN A 3 -15.14 21.95 -3.36
CA ASN A 3 -14.69 20.57 -3.41
C ASN A 3 -13.16 20.46 -3.25
N GLU A 4 -12.41 21.32 -3.94
CA GLU A 4 -10.95 21.43 -3.83
C GLU A 4 -10.50 21.74 -2.39
N GLU A 5 -11.16 22.68 -1.70
CA GLU A 5 -10.89 22.98 -0.30
C GLU A 5 -11.19 21.77 0.62
N LEU A 6 -12.18 20.94 0.27
CA LEU A 6 -12.51 19.71 1.01
C LEU A 6 -11.46 18.61 0.82
N ASN A 7 -11.01 18.38 -0.42
CA ASN A 7 -9.96 17.42 -0.73
C ASN A 7 -8.63 17.85 -0.09
N THR A 8 -8.25 19.12 -0.22
CA THR A 8 -7.05 19.68 0.42
C THR A 8 -7.08 19.45 1.93
N ARG A 9 -8.20 19.80 2.59
CA ARG A 9 -8.33 19.61 4.05
C ARG A 9 -8.25 18.13 4.45
N LEU A 10 -8.83 17.23 3.66
CA LEU A 10 -8.76 15.80 3.96
C LEU A 10 -7.34 15.28 3.77
N TYR A 11 -6.67 15.66 2.69
CA TYR A 11 -5.27 15.32 2.43
C TYR A 11 -4.37 15.79 3.57
N GLU A 12 -4.44 17.06 3.97
CA GLU A 12 -3.65 17.62 5.08
C GLU A 12 -3.87 16.81 6.37
N LYS A 13 -5.12 16.47 6.69
CA LYS A 13 -5.45 15.65 7.87
C LYS A 13 -4.84 14.24 7.79
N MET A 14 -4.92 13.58 6.64
CA MET A 14 -4.35 12.25 6.43
C MET A 14 -2.82 12.28 6.41
N PHE A 15 -2.24 13.35 5.86
CA PHE A 15 -0.80 13.59 5.84
C PHE A 15 -0.22 13.83 7.24
N GLU A 16 -0.89 14.64 8.07
CA GLU A 16 -0.54 14.82 9.49
C GLU A 16 -0.63 13.50 10.27
N GLU A 17 -1.65 12.69 10.00
CA GLU A 17 -1.80 11.36 10.58
C GLU A 17 -0.63 10.45 10.18
N GLN A 18 -0.24 10.43 8.90
CA GLN A 18 0.92 9.69 8.40
C GLN A 18 2.23 10.18 9.04
N GLY A 19 2.40 11.49 9.19
CA GLY A 19 3.55 12.07 9.89
C GLY A 19 3.65 11.59 11.35
N THR A 20 2.51 11.50 12.04
CA THR A 20 2.43 10.95 13.40
C THR A 20 2.81 9.47 13.44
N TYR A 21 2.25 8.67 12.53
CA TYR A 21 2.55 7.24 12.41
C TYR A 21 4.04 6.99 12.09
N ARG A 22 4.60 7.76 11.14
CA ARG A 22 6.03 7.75 10.80
C ARG A 22 6.91 8.11 11.99
N GLY A 23 6.53 9.14 12.75
CA GLY A 23 7.24 9.55 13.97
C GLY A 23 7.27 8.43 15.01
N TRP A 24 6.15 7.73 15.20
CA TRP A 24 6.10 6.54 16.03
C TRP A 24 6.98 5.41 15.49
N LEU A 25 6.89 5.07 14.20
CA LEU A 25 7.71 4.02 13.57
C LEU A 25 9.20 4.25 13.77
N LEU A 26 9.68 5.47 13.56
CA LEU A 26 11.10 5.80 13.72
C LEU A 26 11.60 5.71 15.17
N SER A 27 10.70 5.60 16.15
CA SER A 27 11.05 5.35 17.56
C SER A 27 11.10 3.86 17.91
N GLN A 28 10.66 2.97 17.01
CA GLN A 28 10.60 1.53 17.24
C GLN A 28 11.94 0.84 16.91
N PRO A 29 12.22 -0.36 17.48
CA PRO A 29 13.37 -1.16 17.06
C PRO A 29 13.24 -1.61 15.59
N PRO A 30 14.35 -1.90 14.90
CA PRO A 30 14.32 -2.30 13.49
C PRO A 30 13.39 -3.48 13.18
N GLU A 31 13.31 -4.47 14.06
CA GLU A 31 12.40 -5.62 13.90
C GLU A 31 10.93 -5.18 13.85
N GLU A 32 10.54 -4.26 14.74
CA GLU A 32 9.18 -3.74 14.73
C GLU A 32 8.94 -2.88 13.49
N ILE A 33 9.90 -2.05 13.07
CA ILE A 33 9.78 -1.29 11.81
C ILE A 33 9.48 -2.23 10.63
N LEU A 34 10.16 -3.38 10.54
CA LEU A 34 9.94 -4.35 9.47
C LEU A 34 8.51 -4.90 9.45
N ASN A 35 7.90 -5.13 10.63
CA ASN A 35 6.51 -5.60 10.75
C ASN A 35 5.48 -4.60 10.18
N HIS A 36 5.84 -3.32 10.08
CA HIS A 36 4.94 -2.24 9.65
C HIS A 36 5.26 -1.66 8.27
N THR A 37 6.25 -2.20 7.56
CA THR A 37 6.67 -1.67 6.25
C THR A 37 5.54 -1.71 5.21
N TYR A 38 4.77 -2.80 5.19
CA TYR A 38 3.62 -2.93 4.28
C TYR A 38 2.52 -1.90 4.59
N GLU A 39 2.11 -1.77 5.85
CA GLU A 39 1.13 -0.75 6.25
C GLU A 39 1.65 0.65 5.90
N TYR A 40 2.91 0.95 6.23
CA TYR A 40 3.52 2.24 5.92
C TYR A 40 3.45 2.57 4.43
N THR A 41 3.85 1.63 3.57
CA THR A 41 3.81 1.81 2.11
C THR A 41 2.38 2.01 1.59
N MET A 42 1.42 1.18 2.02
CA MET A 42 0.03 1.31 1.59
C MET A 42 -0.61 2.62 2.04
N ARG A 43 -0.25 3.13 3.22
CA ARG A 43 -0.70 4.45 3.69
C ARG A 43 -0.16 5.59 2.82
N GLU A 44 1.09 5.52 2.36
CA GLU A 44 1.64 6.49 1.41
C GLU A 44 0.93 6.40 0.04
N ASP A 45 0.66 5.20 -0.46
CA ASP A 45 -0.04 5.01 -1.74
C ASP A 45 -1.49 5.54 -1.69
N ILE A 46 -2.17 5.39 -0.54
CA ILE A 46 -3.48 6.01 -0.31
C ILE A 46 -3.39 7.54 -0.38
N LEU A 47 -2.35 8.16 0.19
CA LEU A 47 -2.14 9.61 0.08
C LEU A 47 -1.89 10.04 -1.37
N ILE A 48 -1.04 9.32 -2.10
CA ILE A 48 -0.76 9.57 -3.52
C ILE A 48 -2.03 9.46 -4.36
N SER A 49 -2.95 8.54 -4.03
CA SER A 49 -4.21 8.40 -4.75
C SER A 49 -5.07 9.68 -4.68
N MET A 50 -4.99 10.43 -3.57
CA MET A 50 -5.70 11.70 -3.41
C MET A 50 -5.07 12.85 -4.22
N GLU A 51 -3.80 12.73 -4.60
CA GLU A 51 -3.14 13.70 -5.50
C GLU A 51 -3.53 13.46 -6.95
N CYS A 52 -3.97 12.24 -7.28
CA CYS A 52 -4.34 11.85 -8.63
C CYS A 52 -5.80 12.22 -8.94
N ASP A 53 -6.72 11.97 -8.01
CA ASP A 53 -8.16 12.14 -8.22
C ASP A 53 -8.87 12.71 -6.97
N ASP A 54 -9.72 13.71 -7.20
CA ASP A 54 -10.55 14.31 -6.15
C ASP A 54 -11.72 13.39 -5.75
N LEU A 55 -12.00 13.34 -4.45
CA LEU A 55 -13.23 12.75 -3.92
C LEU A 55 -14.39 13.75 -3.99
N SER A 56 -15.62 13.24 -4.01
CA SER A 56 -16.81 14.10 -3.90
C SER A 56 -16.93 14.76 -2.53
N ASP A 57 -17.60 15.91 -2.46
CA ASP A 57 -17.87 16.63 -1.20
C ASP A 57 -18.42 15.71 -0.10
N LYS A 58 -19.31 14.79 -0.47
CA LYS A 58 -19.96 13.86 0.46
C LYS A 58 -18.96 12.85 1.02
N GLN A 59 -18.03 12.36 0.20
CA GLN A 59 -16.97 11.45 0.63
C GLN A 59 -15.97 12.16 1.54
N CYS A 60 -15.50 13.36 1.15
CA CYS A 60 -14.58 14.13 1.98
C CYS A 60 -15.17 14.42 3.36
N ARG A 61 -16.42 14.89 3.41
CA ARG A 61 -17.12 15.16 4.68
C ARG A 61 -17.38 13.91 5.51
N ALA A 62 -17.46 12.73 4.90
CA ALA A 62 -17.60 11.48 5.64
C ALA A 62 -16.26 11.09 6.29
N LEU A 63 -15.17 11.09 5.52
CA LEU A 63 -13.84 10.73 6.01
C LEU A 63 -13.31 11.74 7.04
N LEU A 64 -13.55 13.05 6.83
CA LEU A 64 -13.17 14.11 7.79
C LEU A 64 -13.79 13.97 9.19
N LYS A 65 -14.85 13.16 9.35
CA LYS A 65 -15.43 12.86 10.68
C LYS A 65 -14.62 11.85 11.47
N SER A 66 -13.81 11.03 10.79
CA SER A 66 -12.94 10.07 11.47
C SER A 66 -11.79 10.80 12.19
N PRO A 67 -11.41 10.37 13.41
CA PRO A 67 -10.19 10.84 14.03
C PRO A 67 -8.94 10.40 13.24
N CYS A 68 -8.97 9.23 12.61
CA CYS A 68 -7.86 8.59 11.89
C CYS A 68 -8.29 8.09 10.48
N PRO A 69 -8.69 9.00 9.57
CA PRO A 69 -9.20 8.62 8.25
C PRO A 69 -8.23 7.78 7.42
N LEU A 70 -6.92 7.99 7.53
CA LEU A 70 -5.95 7.23 6.74
C LEU A 70 -5.85 5.79 7.23
N GLY A 71 -5.77 5.58 8.54
CA GLY A 71 -5.80 4.24 9.14
C GLY A 71 -7.11 3.50 8.89
N ASP A 72 -8.24 4.20 8.85
CA ASP A 72 -9.53 3.58 8.53
C ASP A 72 -9.59 3.12 7.07
N VAL A 73 -9.11 3.93 6.12
CA VAL A 73 -9.03 3.55 4.71
C VAL A 73 -8.07 2.37 4.52
N TYR A 74 -6.90 2.39 5.17
CA TYR A 74 -5.95 1.27 5.14
C TYR A 74 -6.59 -0.05 5.61
N LYS A 75 -7.28 -0.04 6.75
CA LYS A 75 -7.96 -1.25 7.28
C LYS A 75 -9.03 -1.81 6.34
N GLU A 76 -9.69 -0.95 5.56
CA GLU A 76 -10.65 -1.40 4.56
C GLU A 76 -9.97 -1.86 3.28
N TRP A 77 -8.83 -1.27 2.92
CA TRP A 77 -8.01 -1.68 1.78
C TRP A 77 -7.36 -3.05 1.99
N GLU A 78 -6.74 -3.28 3.14
CA GLU A 78 -6.03 -4.53 3.47
C GLU A 78 -6.93 -5.77 3.33
N LYS A 79 -8.23 -5.62 3.60
CA LYS A 79 -9.23 -6.70 3.45
C LYS A 79 -9.57 -7.03 1.98
N ARG A 80 -9.32 -6.09 1.07
CA ARG A 80 -9.64 -6.20 -0.36
C ARG A 80 -8.46 -6.72 -1.17
N GLU A 81 -7.24 -6.49 -0.70
CA GLU A 81 -6.05 -6.98 -1.38
C GLU A 81 -6.00 -8.50 -1.34
N THR A 82 -6.37 -9.11 -2.46
CA THR A 82 -6.45 -10.57 -2.60
C THR A 82 -5.53 -11.09 -3.70
N GLY A 83 -5.29 -10.31 -4.76
CA GLY A 83 -4.50 -10.74 -5.92
C GLY A 83 -2.98 -10.63 -5.76
N HIS A 84 -2.47 -9.77 -4.86
CA HIS A 84 -1.03 -9.50 -4.80
C HIS A 84 -0.19 -10.76 -4.48
N MET A 85 -0.65 -11.57 -3.54
CA MET A 85 0.05 -12.81 -3.17
C MET A 85 -0.06 -13.89 -4.25
N ASP A 86 -1.15 -13.90 -5.01
CA ASP A 86 -1.32 -14.80 -6.15
C ASP A 86 -0.37 -14.41 -7.29
N ASP A 87 -0.24 -13.12 -7.60
CA ASP A 87 0.73 -12.62 -8.60
C ASP A 87 2.18 -12.93 -8.20
N ILE A 88 2.51 -12.79 -6.91
CA ILE A 88 3.82 -13.19 -6.37
C ILE A 88 4.03 -14.70 -6.54
N ARG A 89 3.01 -15.50 -6.25
CA ARG A 89 3.08 -16.96 -6.37
C ARG A 89 3.30 -17.39 -7.82
N ASP A 90 2.51 -16.84 -8.74
CA ASP A 90 2.63 -17.10 -10.17
C ASP A 90 4.00 -16.70 -10.70
N THR A 91 4.56 -15.58 -10.22
CA THR A 91 5.91 -15.13 -10.56
C THR A 91 6.97 -16.12 -10.07
N LEU A 92 6.85 -16.60 -8.83
CA LEU A 92 7.76 -17.57 -8.24
C LEU A 92 7.75 -18.90 -9.02
N GLU A 93 6.56 -19.41 -9.33
CA GLU A 93 6.38 -20.66 -10.07
C GLU A 93 6.89 -20.53 -11.50
N SER A 94 6.57 -19.43 -12.18
CA SER A 94 7.06 -19.13 -13.52
C SER A 94 8.59 -19.08 -13.58
N ARG A 95 9.22 -18.42 -12.59
CA ARG A 95 10.69 -18.35 -12.51
C ARG A 95 11.32 -19.71 -12.29
N ALA A 96 10.76 -20.52 -11.39
CA ALA A 96 11.22 -21.87 -11.12
C ALA A 96 11.14 -22.76 -12.38
N ASN A 97 10.00 -22.73 -13.08
CA ASN A 97 9.80 -23.46 -14.33
C ASN A 97 10.81 -23.06 -15.42
N ALA A 98 11.14 -21.77 -15.51
CA ALA A 98 12.16 -21.29 -16.43
C ALA A 98 13.56 -21.86 -16.13
N VAL A 99 13.95 -21.97 -14.85
CA VAL A 99 15.22 -22.59 -14.43
C VAL A 99 15.23 -24.09 -14.78
N ILE A 100 14.18 -24.82 -14.42
CA ILE A 100 14.05 -26.26 -14.71
C ILE A 100 14.20 -26.53 -16.21
N ARG A 101 13.52 -25.73 -17.05
CA ARG A 101 13.61 -25.85 -18.50
C ARG A 101 15.02 -25.60 -19.01
N GLN A 102 15.71 -24.60 -18.46
CA GLN A 102 17.08 -24.28 -18.86
C GLN A 102 18.05 -25.42 -18.52
N ASP A 103 17.93 -26.00 -17.33
CA ASP A 103 18.81 -27.10 -16.90
C ASP A 103 18.54 -28.38 -17.70
N PHE A 104 17.27 -28.67 -18.00
CA PHE A 104 16.92 -29.76 -18.89
C PHE A 104 17.58 -29.61 -20.27
N LEU A 105 17.50 -28.42 -20.88
CA LEU A 105 18.10 -28.16 -22.19
C LEU A 105 19.63 -28.30 -22.18
N LYS A 106 20.31 -27.84 -21.12
CA LYS A 106 21.77 -28.03 -20.97
C LYS A 106 22.13 -29.51 -20.89
N SER A 107 21.40 -30.29 -20.09
CA SER A 107 21.65 -31.73 -19.94
C SER A 107 21.49 -32.53 -21.24
N GLN A 108 20.68 -32.04 -22.18
CA GLN A 108 20.50 -32.65 -23.50
C GLN A 108 21.61 -32.25 -24.47
N ALA A 109 22.17 -31.04 -24.34
CA ALA A 109 23.26 -30.56 -25.20
C ALA A 109 24.62 -31.18 -24.83
N GLU A 110 24.76 -31.69 -23.61
CA GLU A 110 25.96 -32.36 -23.10
C GLU A 110 25.96 -33.89 -23.33
N ARG A 111 24.88 -34.45 -23.91
CA ARG A 111 24.76 -35.86 -24.32
C ARG A 111 25.11 -36.03 -25.80
#